data_AF-A0A075JIL3-F1
#
_entry.id   AF-A0A075JIL3-F1
#
_cell.length_a   1.000
_cell.length_b   1.000
_cell.length_c   1.000
_cell.angle_alpha   90.00
_cell.angle_beta   90.00
_cell.angle_gamma   90.00
#
_symmetry.space_group_name_H-M   'P 1'
#
loop_
_entity.id
_entity.type
_entity.pdbx_description
1 polymer ?
#
loop_
_entity_poly.entity_id
_entity_poly.type
_entity_poly.pdbx_seq_one_letter_code
_entity_poly.pdbx_strand_id
1 'polypeptide(L)'
;MPDLFRTDHDAPVTETVNEQPASHDVTGAEIVFDDVVKKYPGQAKAAVGGLSLTVPAGEMVMFVGPSGCGKTTSLKMINRLINPTSGRITIDGDDVKNHKVDDLRRKIGYVIQGGSLFPHLTVADNVGVVPGLLKWDKKRIAARTDELLDMVGLDPARYRDRYPRELSGGQQQRVGVARGLAADPPVILMDEPFGAVDPITRQRLQDEMLSIQRQLSKTIICVTHDIDEALKLGDRILILSEGGRIEQYDTPENILAAPANEFVEDFVGSGSALKSLQLTRLDEIGATQLGTVTVGADASEAREAAQCGGSPNVVVLDERGRPVDFINVERMRGARVENRGVNLITVDSRATLNDALDAMLTSSHGAVVVTGGRGEYRGVASFQQVMEHIRQVQEQAAALSERVDGEADASSTVVANTSSTTDFDAQADEGEQR
;
A
#
# COMPACT_ATOMS: atom_id res chain seq x y z
N MET A 1 -48.01 54.28 23.63
CA MET A 1 -46.77 55.09 23.75
C MET A 1 -46.23 54.88 25.16
N PRO A 2 -44.97 54.47 25.37
CA PRO A 2 -44.15 53.47 24.67
C PRO A 2 -43.52 52.44 25.66
N ASP A 3 -42.56 51.66 25.15
CA ASP A 3 -41.45 50.91 25.81
C ASP A 3 -41.50 49.39 25.57
N LEU A 4 -40.94 48.88 24.47
CA LEU A 4 -39.50 48.74 24.09
C LEU A 4 -38.65 47.96 25.10
N PHE A 5 -37.90 47.01 24.55
CA PHE A 5 -36.94 46.07 25.15
C PHE A 5 -37.46 44.69 25.59
N ARG A 6 -37.56 43.79 24.61
CA ARG A 6 -37.11 42.41 24.78
C ARG A 6 -36.32 41.99 23.54
N THR A 7 -35.05 41.72 23.76
CA THR A 7 -34.07 41.29 22.76
C THR A 7 -34.26 39.81 22.44
N ASP A 8 -34.46 39.50 21.16
CA ASP A 8 -34.37 38.15 20.60
C ASP A 8 -32.89 37.72 20.56
N HIS A 9 -32.59 36.60 21.22
CA HIS A 9 -31.32 35.90 21.11
C HIS A 9 -31.64 34.42 20.91
N ASP A 10 -31.91 34.06 19.66
CA ASP A 10 -31.89 32.67 19.20
C ASP A 10 -30.94 32.61 18.00
N ALA A 11 -29.68 32.27 18.29
CA ALA A 11 -28.70 31.93 17.27
C ALA A 11 -28.97 30.49 16.82
N PRO A 12 -29.07 30.21 15.51
CA PRO A 12 -29.24 28.84 15.05
C PRO A 12 -27.94 28.08 15.30
N VAL A 13 -28.06 26.98 16.06
CA VAL A 13 -27.00 25.98 16.24
C VAL A 13 -26.79 25.31 14.88
N THR A 14 -25.68 25.66 14.22
CA THR A 14 -25.25 24.99 12.99
C THR A 14 -24.81 23.57 13.36
N GLU A 15 -25.70 22.59 13.16
CA GLU A 15 -25.33 21.18 13.15
C GLU A 15 -24.25 20.97 12.09
N THR A 16 -23.03 20.72 12.54
CA THR A 16 -21.95 20.18 11.72
C THR A 16 -22.36 18.78 11.27
N VAL A 17 -22.91 18.71 10.06
CA VAL A 17 -23.13 17.45 9.34
C VAL A 17 -21.78 16.78 9.20
N ASN A 18 -21.61 15.70 9.93
CA ASN A 18 -20.48 14.80 9.83
C ASN A 18 -20.54 14.16 8.44
N GLU A 19 -19.77 14.69 7.48
CA GLU A 19 -19.60 14.10 6.16
C GLU A 19 -18.92 12.74 6.35
N GLN A 20 -19.73 11.68 6.45
CA GLN A 20 -19.27 10.32 6.22
C GLN A 20 -18.63 10.29 4.82
N PRO A 21 -17.43 9.71 4.65
CA PRO A 21 -16.84 9.58 3.32
C PRO A 21 -17.82 8.80 2.43
N ALA A 22 -18.07 9.34 1.24
CA ALA A 22 -18.99 8.76 0.27
C ALA A 22 -18.73 7.25 0.11
N SER A 23 -19.79 6.46 0.13
CA SER A 23 -19.73 5.03 -0.14
C SER A 23 -19.15 4.80 -1.54
N HIS A 24 -17.87 4.49 -1.61
CA HIS A 24 -17.27 3.99 -2.84
C HIS A 24 -17.93 2.63 -3.14
N ASP A 25 -18.59 2.51 -4.29
CA ASP A 25 -19.16 1.24 -4.74
C ASP A 25 -18.01 0.24 -4.93
N VAL A 26 -17.89 -0.71 -4.01
CA VAL A 26 -16.89 -1.78 -4.09
C VAL A 26 -17.26 -2.67 -5.28
N THR A 27 -16.43 -2.66 -6.33
CA THR A 27 -16.65 -3.50 -7.53
C THR A 27 -15.87 -4.81 -7.51
N GLY A 28 -15.15 -5.06 -6.42
CA GLY A 28 -14.44 -6.31 -6.13
C GLY A 28 -15.35 -7.44 -5.66
N ALA A 29 -14.77 -8.63 -5.48
CA ALA A 29 -15.45 -9.81 -4.95
C ALA A 29 -14.57 -10.47 -3.88
N GLU A 30 -15.18 -10.84 -2.76
CA GLU A 30 -14.48 -11.53 -1.67
C GLU A 30 -13.98 -12.90 -2.13
N ILE A 31 -12.79 -13.29 -1.68
CA ILE A 31 -12.23 -14.63 -1.94
C ILE A 31 -11.95 -15.31 -0.60
N VAL A 32 -12.53 -16.49 -0.38
CA VAL A 32 -12.31 -17.27 0.85
C VAL A 32 -11.62 -18.58 0.52
N PHE A 33 -10.53 -18.85 1.23
CA PHE A 33 -9.90 -20.16 1.34
C PHE A 33 -10.40 -20.82 2.64
N ASP A 34 -10.94 -22.02 2.53
CA ASP A 34 -11.42 -22.84 3.64
C ASP A 34 -10.70 -24.20 3.65
N ASP A 35 -9.75 -24.35 4.58
CA ASP A 35 -8.87 -25.50 4.80
C ASP A 35 -8.29 -26.08 3.49
N VAL A 36 -7.75 -25.21 2.65
CA VAL A 36 -7.31 -25.57 1.30
C VAL A 36 -5.98 -26.31 1.36
N VAL A 37 -5.98 -27.56 0.90
CA VAL A 37 -4.78 -28.39 0.79
C VAL A 37 -4.47 -28.64 -0.67
N LYS A 38 -3.20 -28.50 -1.04
CA LYS A 38 -2.68 -28.96 -2.32
C LYS A 38 -1.45 -29.84 -2.12
N LYS A 39 -1.60 -31.12 -2.47
CA LYS A 39 -0.50 -32.09 -2.57
C LYS A 39 -0.33 -32.55 -4.02
N TYR A 40 0.88 -32.43 -4.56
CA TYR A 40 1.20 -32.95 -5.89
C TYR A 40 1.49 -34.45 -5.81
N PRO A 41 1.14 -35.24 -6.84
CA PRO A 41 1.46 -36.66 -6.90
C PRO A 41 2.97 -36.89 -6.74
N GLY A 42 3.37 -37.86 -5.90
CA GLY A 42 4.76 -38.22 -5.68
C GLY A 42 5.54 -37.33 -4.70
N GLN A 43 4.94 -36.26 -4.16
CA GLN A 43 5.55 -35.45 -3.11
C GLN A 43 5.13 -35.93 -1.72
N ALA A 44 6.09 -36.00 -0.78
CA ALA A 44 5.82 -36.37 0.60
C ALA A 44 5.05 -35.25 1.34
N LYS A 45 5.53 -34.01 1.21
CA LYS A 45 4.92 -32.81 1.79
C LYS A 45 3.86 -32.20 0.85
N ALA A 46 2.87 -31.52 1.43
CA ALA A 46 1.93 -30.71 0.66
C ALA A 46 2.59 -29.38 0.22
N ALA A 47 2.23 -28.88 -0.95
CA ALA A 47 2.66 -27.56 -1.42
C ALA A 47 1.86 -26.42 -0.78
N VAL A 48 0.61 -26.71 -0.37
CA VAL A 48 -0.24 -25.86 0.48
C VAL A 48 -0.93 -26.79 1.48
N GLY A 49 -0.78 -26.55 2.77
CA GLY A 49 -1.14 -27.47 3.85
C GLY A 49 -2.22 -26.94 4.77
N GLY A 50 -3.43 -26.66 4.26
CA GLY A 50 -4.57 -26.22 5.07
C GLY A 50 -4.70 -24.70 5.15
N LEU A 51 -4.56 -24.02 4.00
CA LEU A 51 -4.67 -22.57 3.91
C LEU A 51 -6.12 -22.14 4.16
N SER A 52 -6.33 -21.35 5.21
CA SER A 52 -7.61 -20.72 5.53
C SER A 52 -7.41 -19.21 5.65
N LEU A 53 -8.12 -18.44 4.83
CA LEU A 53 -7.89 -17.01 4.66
C LEU A 53 -9.10 -16.37 3.97
N THR A 54 -9.46 -15.17 4.40
CA THR A 54 -10.43 -14.31 3.70
C THR A 54 -9.69 -13.13 3.09
N VAL A 55 -9.87 -12.92 1.79
CA VAL A 55 -9.42 -11.74 1.05
C VAL A 55 -10.63 -10.84 0.87
N PRO A 56 -10.69 -9.68 1.56
CA PRO A 56 -11.85 -8.81 1.51
C PRO A 56 -12.11 -8.26 0.11
N ALA A 57 -13.40 -8.04 -0.21
CA ALA A 57 -13.78 -7.42 -1.45
C ALA A 57 -13.23 -5.99 -1.54
N GLY A 58 -12.53 -5.71 -2.63
CA GLY A 58 -12.01 -4.37 -2.92
C GLY A 58 -10.67 -4.04 -2.28
N GLU A 59 -10.03 -5.00 -1.61
CA GLU A 59 -8.66 -4.86 -1.08
C GLU A 59 -7.62 -5.45 -2.04
N MET A 60 -6.42 -4.89 -2.01
CA MET A 60 -5.20 -5.45 -2.58
C MET A 60 -4.45 -6.24 -1.51
N VAL A 61 -4.41 -7.56 -1.66
CA VAL A 61 -3.70 -8.46 -0.74
C VAL A 61 -2.42 -8.98 -1.37
N MET A 62 -1.30 -8.72 -0.71
CA MET A 62 0.04 -9.09 -1.15
C MET A 62 0.44 -10.42 -0.56
N PHE A 63 0.80 -11.40 -1.39
CA PHE A 63 1.28 -12.70 -0.94
C PHE A 63 2.81 -12.69 -1.05
N VAL A 64 3.49 -12.83 0.09
CA VAL A 64 4.96 -12.84 0.19
C VAL A 64 5.48 -14.07 0.91
N GLY A 65 6.75 -14.37 0.69
CA GLY A 65 7.43 -15.50 1.32
C GLY A 65 8.50 -16.11 0.43
N PRO A 66 9.25 -17.11 0.91
CA PRO A 66 10.30 -17.77 0.16
C PRO A 66 9.82 -18.46 -1.12
N SER A 67 10.73 -18.73 -2.05
CA SER A 67 10.44 -19.53 -3.24
C SER A 67 9.90 -20.91 -2.85
N GLY A 68 8.79 -21.33 -3.46
CA GLY A 68 8.19 -22.64 -3.21
C GLY A 68 7.23 -22.72 -2.01
N CYS A 69 6.96 -21.63 -1.28
CA CYS A 69 6.03 -21.63 -0.14
C CYS A 69 4.54 -21.76 -0.51
N GLY A 70 4.18 -21.87 -1.79
CA GLY A 70 2.79 -22.12 -2.22
C GLY A 70 2.00 -20.91 -2.74
N LYS A 71 2.61 -19.71 -2.83
CA LYS A 71 2.00 -18.49 -3.39
C LYS A 71 1.37 -18.68 -4.78
N THR A 72 2.19 -18.99 -5.78
CA THR A 72 1.73 -19.26 -7.16
C THR A 72 0.76 -20.45 -7.22
N THR A 73 0.95 -21.46 -6.37
CA THR A 73 0.02 -22.60 -6.27
C THR A 73 -1.37 -22.14 -5.82
N SER A 74 -1.44 -21.20 -4.86
CA SER A 74 -2.70 -20.62 -4.37
C SER A 74 -3.43 -19.84 -5.46
N LEU A 75 -2.72 -18.98 -6.21
CA LEU A 75 -3.30 -18.26 -7.36
C LEU A 75 -3.83 -19.21 -8.44
N LYS A 76 -3.07 -20.28 -8.75
CA LYS A 76 -3.50 -21.30 -9.72
C LYS A 76 -4.74 -22.06 -9.26
N MET A 77 -4.95 -22.22 -7.95
CA MET A 77 -6.15 -22.85 -7.41
C MET A 77 -7.38 -21.93 -7.51
N ILE A 78 -7.25 -20.64 -7.21
CA ILE A 78 -8.33 -19.66 -7.38
C ILE A 78 -8.83 -19.66 -8.83
N ASN A 79 -7.90 -19.56 -9.79
CA ASN A 79 -8.23 -19.55 -11.22
C ASN A 79 -8.57 -20.94 -11.82
N ARG A 80 -8.60 -21.98 -10.97
CA ARG A 80 -8.80 -23.39 -11.36
C ARG A 80 -7.93 -23.84 -12.53
N LEU A 81 -6.67 -23.42 -12.55
CA LEU A 81 -5.64 -24.03 -13.39
C LEU A 81 -5.19 -25.38 -12.81
N ILE A 82 -5.23 -25.48 -11.48
CA ILE A 82 -5.07 -26.73 -10.73
C ILE A 82 -6.22 -26.83 -9.73
N ASN A 83 -6.69 -28.04 -9.44
CA ASN A 83 -7.68 -28.26 -8.38
C ASN A 83 -6.98 -28.44 -7.02
N PRO A 84 -7.56 -27.92 -5.92
CA PRO A 84 -7.13 -28.29 -4.59
C PRO A 84 -7.33 -29.80 -4.36
N THR A 85 -6.48 -30.39 -3.52
CA THR A 85 -6.59 -31.78 -3.08
C THR A 85 -7.75 -31.96 -2.10
N SER A 86 -7.91 -31.02 -1.16
CA SER A 86 -9.07 -30.91 -0.26
C SER A 86 -9.33 -29.43 0.08
N GLY A 87 -10.41 -29.16 0.80
CA GLY A 87 -10.87 -27.80 1.10
C GLY A 87 -11.66 -27.16 -0.05
N ARG A 88 -12.01 -25.90 0.17
CA ARG A 88 -12.89 -25.09 -0.70
C ARG A 88 -12.31 -23.71 -0.93
N ILE A 89 -12.48 -23.20 -2.14
CA ILE A 89 -12.23 -21.79 -2.47
C ILE A 89 -13.54 -21.20 -2.98
N THR A 90 -13.99 -20.10 -2.42
CA THR A 90 -15.17 -19.37 -2.90
C THR A 90 -14.78 -18.00 -3.44
N ILE A 91 -15.56 -17.50 -4.41
CA ILE A 91 -15.52 -16.12 -4.89
C ILE A 91 -16.93 -15.58 -4.77
N ASP A 92 -17.13 -14.53 -3.97
CA ASP A 92 -18.45 -13.95 -3.67
C ASP A 92 -19.44 -15.00 -3.11
N GLY A 93 -18.95 -15.85 -2.21
CA GLY A 93 -19.71 -16.95 -1.60
C GLY A 93 -19.89 -18.20 -2.49
N ASP A 94 -19.66 -18.12 -3.79
CA ASP A 94 -19.80 -19.25 -4.71
C ASP A 94 -18.51 -20.06 -4.84
N ASP A 95 -18.58 -21.38 -4.64
CA ASP A 95 -17.42 -22.28 -4.81
C ASP A 95 -16.95 -22.28 -6.27
N VAL A 96 -15.66 -22.01 -6.48
CA VAL A 96 -15.03 -22.00 -7.80
C VAL A 96 -15.28 -23.30 -8.57
N LYS A 97 -15.44 -24.44 -7.88
CA LYS A 97 -15.72 -25.77 -8.47
C LYS A 97 -17.08 -25.83 -9.18
N ASN A 98 -18.06 -25.03 -8.74
CA ASN A 98 -19.41 -24.99 -9.30
C ASN A 98 -19.47 -24.26 -10.65
N HIS A 99 -18.48 -23.41 -10.94
CA HIS A 99 -18.44 -22.68 -12.20
C HIS A 99 -17.90 -23.54 -13.35
N LYS A 100 -18.32 -23.21 -14.58
CA LYS A 100 -17.59 -23.66 -15.77
C LYS A 100 -16.23 -22.98 -15.80
N VAL A 101 -15.19 -23.77 -16.07
CA VAL A 101 -13.79 -23.32 -16.01
C VAL A 101 -13.54 -22.11 -16.92
N ASP A 102 -14.09 -22.11 -18.13
CA ASP A 102 -13.91 -21.01 -19.08
C ASP A 102 -14.61 -19.72 -18.64
N ASP A 103 -15.80 -19.84 -18.04
CA ASP A 103 -16.56 -18.68 -17.57
C ASP A 103 -15.90 -18.04 -16.34
N LEU A 104 -15.38 -18.86 -15.43
CA LEU A 104 -14.59 -18.39 -14.28
C LEU A 104 -13.36 -17.60 -14.74
N ARG A 105 -12.57 -18.16 -15.65
CA ARG A 105 -11.33 -17.54 -16.16
C ARG A 105 -11.57 -16.26 -16.95
N ARG A 106 -12.75 -16.07 -17.55
CA ARG A 106 -13.11 -14.81 -18.22
C ARG A 106 -13.49 -13.70 -17.25
N LYS A 107 -13.92 -14.05 -16.03
CA LYS A 107 -14.26 -13.12 -14.95
C LYS A 107 -13.08 -12.74 -14.06
N ILE A 108 -11.94 -13.42 -14.22
CA ILE A 108 -10.71 -13.18 -13.45
C ILE A 108 -9.64 -12.64 -14.39
N GLY A 109 -9.07 -11.48 -14.06
CA GLY A 109 -7.88 -10.99 -14.73
C GLY A 109 -6.67 -11.74 -14.21
N TYR A 110 -5.99 -12.54 -15.04
CA TYR A 110 -4.81 -13.28 -14.58
C TYR A 110 -3.53 -12.84 -15.30
N VAL A 111 -2.63 -12.24 -14.53
CA VAL A 111 -1.28 -11.85 -14.97
C VAL A 111 -0.31 -12.94 -14.54
N ILE A 112 0.21 -13.66 -15.54
CA ILE A 112 1.12 -14.80 -15.34
C ILE A 112 2.57 -14.31 -15.36
N GLN A 113 3.41 -14.91 -14.51
CA GLN A 113 4.85 -14.70 -14.51
C GLN A 113 5.45 -14.88 -15.91
N GLY A 114 6.34 -13.95 -16.30
CA GLY A 114 7.04 -14.00 -17.59
C GLY A 114 6.24 -13.55 -18.81
N GLY A 115 5.04 -12.97 -18.64
CA GLY A 115 4.32 -12.29 -19.72
C GLY A 115 3.94 -13.21 -20.88
N SER A 116 3.24 -14.31 -20.59
CA SER A 116 2.86 -15.32 -21.60
C SER A 116 1.87 -14.75 -22.63
N LEU A 117 2.38 -14.12 -23.69
CA LEU A 117 1.61 -13.57 -24.81
C LEU A 117 1.45 -14.61 -25.94
N PHE A 118 0.40 -14.48 -26.73
CA PHE A 118 0.22 -15.26 -27.94
C PHE A 118 1.18 -14.74 -29.01
N PRO A 119 2.16 -15.55 -29.46
CA PRO A 119 3.27 -15.07 -30.30
C PRO A 119 2.84 -14.70 -31.72
N HIS A 120 1.70 -15.23 -32.17
CA HIS A 120 1.13 -15.01 -33.51
C HIS A 120 0.10 -13.86 -33.54
N LEU A 121 -0.18 -13.24 -32.40
CA LEU A 121 -1.08 -12.09 -32.28
C LEU A 121 -0.27 -10.81 -32.07
N THR A 122 -0.78 -9.68 -32.56
CA THR A 122 -0.21 -8.37 -32.25
C THR A 122 -0.40 -8.04 -30.76
N VAL A 123 0.26 -6.98 -30.27
CA VAL A 123 0.03 -6.45 -28.92
C VAL A 123 -1.44 -6.09 -28.72
N ALA A 124 -2.05 -5.40 -29.68
CA ALA A 124 -3.45 -5.01 -29.60
C ALA A 124 -4.38 -6.22 -29.52
N ASP A 125 -4.13 -7.23 -30.36
CA ASP A 125 -4.91 -8.44 -30.37
C ASP A 125 -4.73 -9.23 -29.07
N ASN A 126 -3.51 -9.27 -28.52
CA ASN A 126 -3.22 -9.89 -27.23
C ASN A 126 -4.03 -9.25 -26.09
N VAL A 127 -4.04 -7.92 -26.00
CA VAL A 127 -4.82 -7.19 -24.98
C VAL A 127 -6.32 -7.40 -25.22
N GLY A 128 -6.76 -7.40 -26.48
CA GLY A 128 -8.16 -7.54 -26.87
C GLY A 128 -8.76 -8.95 -26.80
N VAL A 129 -7.97 -10.00 -26.50
CA VAL A 129 -8.46 -11.40 -26.51
C VAL A 129 -9.66 -11.59 -25.60
N VAL A 130 -9.55 -11.22 -24.31
CA VAL A 130 -10.62 -11.47 -23.33
C VAL A 130 -11.86 -10.62 -23.61
N PRO A 131 -11.75 -9.30 -23.87
CA PRO A 131 -12.88 -8.50 -24.35
C PRO A 131 -13.57 -9.06 -25.59
N GLY A 132 -12.81 -9.61 -26.54
CA GLY A 132 -13.34 -10.28 -27.73
C GLY A 132 -14.13 -11.55 -27.40
N LEU A 133 -13.65 -12.37 -26.45
CA LEU A 133 -14.37 -13.55 -25.95
C LEU A 133 -15.66 -13.17 -25.20
N LEU A 134 -15.67 -12.01 -24.54
CA LEU A 134 -16.85 -11.39 -23.93
C LEU A 134 -17.75 -10.66 -24.94
N LYS A 135 -17.42 -10.72 -26.24
CA LYS A 135 -18.18 -10.15 -27.36
C LYS A 135 -18.36 -8.63 -27.26
N TRP A 136 -17.37 -7.91 -26.74
CA TRP A 136 -17.37 -6.45 -26.76
C TRP A 136 -17.28 -5.93 -28.21
N ASP A 137 -17.78 -4.71 -28.45
CA ASP A 137 -17.67 -4.10 -29.76
C ASP A 137 -16.22 -3.72 -30.09
N LYS A 138 -15.85 -3.79 -31.38
CA LYS A 138 -14.46 -3.55 -31.81
C LYS A 138 -13.94 -2.16 -31.47
N LYS A 139 -14.81 -1.14 -31.42
CA LYS A 139 -14.39 0.24 -31.11
C LYS A 139 -14.04 0.36 -29.63
N ARG A 140 -14.86 -0.21 -28.75
CA ARG A 140 -14.59 -0.30 -27.31
C ARG A 140 -13.32 -1.08 -27.02
N ILE A 141 -13.10 -2.21 -27.70
CA ILE A 141 -11.85 -2.97 -27.54
C ILE A 141 -10.66 -2.10 -27.94
N ALA A 142 -10.69 -1.46 -29.10
CA ALA A 142 -9.59 -0.61 -29.57
C ALA A 142 -9.29 0.55 -28.60
N ALA A 143 -10.32 1.27 -28.15
CA ALA A 143 -10.16 2.37 -27.20
C ALA A 143 -9.59 1.89 -25.85
N ARG A 144 -10.10 0.78 -25.31
CA ARG A 144 -9.61 0.19 -24.06
C ARG A 144 -8.18 -0.32 -24.19
N THR A 145 -7.82 -0.88 -25.34
CA THR A 145 -6.44 -1.30 -25.61
C THR A 145 -5.49 -0.11 -25.58
N ASP A 146 -5.82 0.99 -26.25
CA ASP A 146 -4.94 2.16 -26.30
C ASP A 146 -4.78 2.79 -24.90
N GLU A 147 -5.88 2.92 -24.14
CA GLU A 147 -5.86 3.35 -22.74
C GLU A 147 -4.92 2.51 -21.87
N LEU A 148 -5.01 1.18 -21.96
CA LEU A 148 -4.21 0.28 -21.15
C LEU A 148 -2.73 0.26 -21.57
N LEU A 149 -2.45 0.46 -22.85
CA LEU A 149 -1.08 0.59 -23.36
C LEU A 149 -0.42 1.85 -22.83
N ASP A 150 -1.12 2.99 -22.84
CA ASP A 150 -0.64 4.24 -22.25
C ASP A 150 -0.38 4.10 -20.74
N MET A 151 -1.31 3.47 -20.02
CA MET A 151 -1.18 3.20 -18.59
C MET A 151 0.07 2.37 -18.26
N VAL A 152 0.37 1.34 -19.07
CA VAL A 152 1.60 0.55 -18.88
C VAL A 152 2.86 1.23 -19.47
N GLY A 153 2.76 2.47 -19.93
CA GLY A 153 3.88 3.22 -20.49
C GLY A 153 4.38 2.68 -21.83
N LEU A 154 3.48 2.15 -22.66
CA LEU A 154 3.74 1.73 -24.03
C LEU A 154 2.89 2.57 -24.98
N ASP A 155 3.53 3.47 -25.74
CA ASP A 155 2.85 4.31 -26.73
C ASP A 155 2.03 3.46 -27.73
N PRO A 156 0.69 3.58 -27.75
CA PRO A 156 -0.18 2.81 -28.65
C PRO A 156 0.23 2.97 -30.11
N ALA A 157 0.60 4.18 -30.55
CA ALA A 157 0.97 4.45 -31.95
C ALA A 157 2.20 3.65 -32.40
N ARG A 158 3.07 3.27 -31.46
CA ARG A 158 4.32 2.55 -31.73
C ARG A 158 4.23 1.04 -31.49
N TYR A 159 3.43 0.63 -30.51
CA TYR A 159 3.45 -0.74 -29.99
C TYR A 159 2.26 -1.59 -30.41
N ARG A 160 1.12 -0.98 -30.76
CA ARG A 160 -0.14 -1.67 -31.05
C ARG A 160 0.01 -2.82 -32.06
N ASP A 161 0.68 -2.56 -33.17
CA ASP A 161 0.80 -3.51 -34.30
C ASP A 161 2.04 -4.42 -34.20
N ARG A 162 2.84 -4.29 -33.14
CA ARG A 162 4.02 -5.15 -32.94
C ARG A 162 3.61 -6.53 -32.47
N TYR A 163 4.48 -7.50 -32.74
CA TYR A 163 4.38 -8.86 -32.23
C TYR A 163 5.23 -9.04 -30.96
N PRO A 164 4.89 -9.97 -30.05
CA PRO A 164 5.65 -10.23 -28.82
C PRO A 164 7.16 -10.44 -29.02
N ARG A 165 7.55 -11.10 -30.11
CA ARG A 165 8.97 -11.32 -30.47
C ARG A 165 9.77 -10.05 -30.75
N GLU A 166 9.09 -8.93 -30.97
CA GLU A 166 9.69 -7.62 -31.26
C GLU A 166 9.80 -6.74 -30.00
N LEU A 167 9.42 -7.30 -28.84
CA LEU A 167 9.39 -6.63 -27.54
C LEU A 167 10.45 -7.22 -26.61
N SER A 168 11.02 -6.37 -25.76
CA SER A 168 11.84 -6.83 -24.63
C SER A 168 10.99 -7.60 -23.60
N GLY A 169 11.62 -8.41 -22.74
CA GLY A 169 10.91 -9.16 -21.69
C GLY A 169 10.03 -8.26 -20.79
N GLY A 170 10.57 -7.12 -20.35
CA GLY A 170 9.81 -6.15 -19.57
C GLY A 170 8.67 -5.46 -20.35
N GLN A 171 8.79 -5.30 -21.67
CA GLN A 171 7.68 -4.84 -22.51
C GLN A 171 6.59 -5.92 -22.63
N GLN A 172 6.97 -7.19 -22.80
CA GLN A 172 6.02 -8.30 -22.86
C GLN A 172 5.25 -8.47 -21.55
N GLN A 173 5.94 -8.33 -20.41
CA GLN A 173 5.31 -8.37 -19.09
C GLN A 173 4.26 -7.27 -18.92
N ARG A 174 4.59 -6.04 -19.34
CA ARG A 174 3.64 -4.91 -19.35
C ARG A 174 2.40 -5.15 -20.20
N VAL A 175 2.57 -5.71 -21.40
CA VAL A 175 1.42 -6.12 -22.22
C VAL A 175 0.61 -7.24 -21.54
N GLY A 176 1.27 -8.14 -20.80
CA GLY A 176 0.62 -9.15 -19.98
C GLY A 176 -0.26 -8.55 -18.88
N VAL A 177 0.21 -7.51 -18.19
CA VAL A 177 -0.56 -6.74 -17.21
C VAL A 177 -1.77 -6.08 -17.88
N ALA A 178 -1.56 -5.36 -19.00
CA ALA A 178 -2.63 -4.71 -19.76
C ALA A 178 -3.71 -5.72 -20.19
N ARG A 179 -3.32 -6.91 -20.67
CA ARG A 179 -4.26 -7.97 -21.03
C ARG A 179 -5.09 -8.47 -19.84
N GLY A 180 -4.48 -8.62 -18.66
CA GLY A 180 -5.19 -9.02 -17.44
C GLY A 180 -6.27 -8.02 -17.02
N LEU A 181 -6.04 -6.74 -17.29
CA LEU A 181 -6.94 -5.63 -16.94
C LEU A 181 -7.96 -5.28 -18.05
N ALA A 182 -7.82 -5.88 -19.23
CA ALA A 182 -8.58 -5.50 -20.42
C ALA A 182 -10.09 -5.68 -20.29
N ALA A 183 -10.51 -6.73 -19.59
CA ALA A 183 -11.92 -7.08 -19.43
C ALA A 183 -12.60 -6.41 -18.23
N ASP A 184 -11.89 -5.53 -17.49
CA ASP A 184 -12.36 -4.92 -16.24
C ASP A 184 -12.96 -5.94 -15.24
N PRO A 185 -12.21 -6.99 -14.86
CA PRO A 185 -12.72 -8.04 -13.98
C PRO A 185 -12.84 -7.56 -12.52
N PRO A 186 -13.79 -8.10 -11.73
CA PRO A 186 -13.90 -7.81 -10.29
C PRO A 186 -12.70 -8.35 -9.48
N VAL A 187 -12.08 -9.42 -9.96
CA VAL A 187 -10.92 -10.07 -9.34
C VAL A 187 -9.73 -10.04 -10.29
N ILE A 188 -8.58 -9.61 -9.80
CA ILE A 188 -7.31 -9.61 -10.52
C ILE A 188 -6.27 -10.40 -9.72
N LEU A 189 -5.64 -11.37 -10.37
CA LEU A 189 -4.59 -12.21 -9.81
C LEU A 189 -3.28 -11.91 -10.54
N MET A 190 -2.22 -11.61 -9.81
CA MET A 190 -0.92 -11.26 -10.39
C MET A 190 0.20 -12.10 -9.80
N ASP A 191 0.96 -12.78 -10.65
CA ASP A 191 2.07 -13.65 -10.26
C ASP A 191 3.39 -12.99 -10.70
N GLU A 192 4.05 -12.30 -9.76
CA GLU A 192 5.26 -11.48 -9.98
C GLU A 192 5.13 -10.49 -11.15
N PRO A 193 4.14 -9.59 -11.16
CA PRO A 193 3.87 -8.71 -12.30
C PRO A 193 4.99 -7.70 -12.58
N PHE A 194 5.88 -7.46 -11.63
CA PHE A 194 6.89 -6.40 -11.65
C PHE A 194 8.34 -6.91 -11.81
N GLY A 195 8.57 -8.22 -11.69
CA GLY A 195 9.90 -8.80 -11.52
C GLY A 195 10.86 -8.63 -12.71
N ALA A 196 10.38 -8.52 -13.95
CA ALA A 196 11.22 -8.36 -15.15
C ALA A 196 11.18 -6.93 -15.74
N VAL A 197 10.71 -5.96 -14.95
CA VAL A 197 10.63 -4.54 -15.33
C VAL A 197 11.78 -3.75 -14.70
N ASP A 198 12.33 -2.77 -15.42
CA ASP A 198 13.36 -1.87 -14.89
C ASP A 198 12.83 -0.99 -13.74
N PRO A 199 13.68 -0.55 -12.79
CA PRO A 199 13.22 0.13 -11.58
C PRO A 199 12.34 1.37 -11.80
N ILE A 200 12.68 2.22 -12.77
CA ILE A 200 11.93 3.46 -13.05
C ILE A 200 10.53 3.12 -13.59
N THR A 201 10.47 2.22 -14.58
CA THR A 201 9.18 1.79 -15.15
C THR A 201 8.37 1.01 -14.14
N ARG A 202 9.02 0.22 -13.27
CA ARG A 202 8.38 -0.53 -12.20
C ARG A 202 7.64 0.41 -11.24
N GLN A 203 8.31 1.44 -10.74
CA GLN A 203 7.72 2.42 -9.84
C GLN A 203 6.48 3.07 -10.48
N ARG A 204 6.58 3.48 -11.76
CA ARG A 204 5.44 4.04 -12.48
C ARG A 204 4.26 3.06 -12.55
N LEU A 205 4.49 1.79 -12.89
CA LEU A 205 3.42 0.79 -12.96
C LEU A 205 2.75 0.55 -11.61
N GLN A 206 3.54 0.54 -10.53
CA GLN A 206 3.02 0.43 -9.17
C GLN A 206 2.12 1.61 -8.82
N ASP A 207 2.54 2.83 -9.14
CA ASP A 207 1.77 4.06 -8.86
C ASP A 207 0.45 4.10 -9.66
N GLU A 208 0.48 3.66 -10.92
CA GLU A 208 -0.72 3.50 -11.75
C GLU A 208 -1.65 2.42 -11.19
N MET A 209 -1.11 1.31 -10.68
CA MET A 209 -1.92 0.27 -10.05
C MET A 209 -2.63 0.79 -8.79
N LEU A 210 -1.93 1.55 -7.95
CA LEU A 210 -2.52 2.22 -6.79
C LEU A 210 -3.63 3.19 -7.21
N SER A 211 -3.43 3.94 -8.30
CA SER A 211 -4.44 4.83 -8.87
C SER A 211 -5.70 4.06 -9.30
N ILE A 212 -5.53 2.96 -10.04
CA ILE A 212 -6.63 2.08 -10.47
C ILE A 212 -7.37 1.51 -9.27
N GLN A 213 -6.63 1.02 -8.27
CA GLN A 213 -7.22 0.41 -7.09
C GLN A 213 -8.07 1.40 -6.30
N ARG A 214 -7.58 2.63 -6.12
CA ARG A 214 -8.33 3.72 -5.45
C ARG A 214 -9.60 4.13 -6.21
N GLN A 215 -9.61 4.00 -7.53
CA GLN A 215 -10.75 4.39 -8.36
C GLN A 215 -11.83 3.31 -8.46
N LEU A 216 -11.41 2.03 -8.54
CA LEU A 216 -12.32 0.93 -8.90
C LEU A 216 -12.59 -0.04 -7.75
N SER A 217 -11.78 -0.03 -6.69
CA SER A 217 -11.90 -0.96 -5.55
C SER A 217 -12.10 -2.40 -6.02
N LYS A 218 -11.19 -2.87 -6.89
CA LYS A 218 -11.14 -4.28 -7.35
C LYS A 218 -10.52 -5.14 -6.27
N THR A 219 -10.79 -6.44 -6.29
CA THR A 219 -10.06 -7.37 -5.42
C THR A 219 -8.80 -7.83 -6.14
N ILE A 220 -7.64 -7.52 -5.58
CA ILE A 220 -6.35 -7.81 -6.21
C ILE A 220 -5.56 -8.73 -5.29
N ILE A 221 -5.12 -9.88 -5.80
CA ILE A 221 -4.12 -10.71 -5.13
C ILE A 221 -2.84 -10.66 -5.93
N CYS A 222 -1.78 -10.10 -5.35
CA CYS A 222 -0.49 -9.99 -6.00
C CYS A 222 0.57 -10.79 -5.25
N VAL A 223 1.23 -11.70 -5.95
CA VAL A 223 2.36 -12.47 -5.45
C VAL A 223 3.64 -11.72 -5.80
N THR A 224 4.48 -11.52 -4.78
CA THR A 224 5.83 -10.99 -4.96
C THR A 224 6.81 -11.71 -4.02
N HIS A 225 8.10 -11.58 -4.32
CA HIS A 225 9.19 -11.96 -3.43
C HIS A 225 9.84 -10.73 -2.78
N ASP A 226 9.42 -9.52 -3.15
CA ASP A 226 9.94 -8.27 -2.63
C ASP A 226 9.00 -7.70 -1.56
N ILE A 227 9.50 -7.59 -0.33
CA ILE A 227 8.72 -7.06 0.80
C ILE A 227 8.40 -5.57 0.62
N ASP A 228 9.27 -4.80 -0.02
CA ASP A 228 9.07 -3.37 -0.20
C ASP A 228 7.93 -3.11 -1.19
N GLU A 229 7.75 -3.99 -2.18
CA GLU A 229 6.56 -3.98 -3.04
C GLU A 229 5.27 -4.27 -2.25
N ALA A 230 5.33 -5.24 -1.33
CA ALA A 230 4.18 -5.62 -0.52
C ALA A 230 3.76 -4.51 0.45
N LEU A 231 4.73 -3.86 1.08
CA LEU A 231 4.49 -2.72 1.97
C LEU A 231 3.91 -1.52 1.21
N LYS A 232 4.42 -1.24 0.00
CA LYS A 232 3.94 -0.10 -0.80
C LYS A 232 2.53 -0.29 -1.37
N LEU A 233 2.21 -1.51 -1.79
CA LEU A 233 1.00 -1.78 -2.59
C LEU A 233 -0.15 -2.39 -1.81
N GLY A 234 0.14 -3.19 -0.79
CA GLY A 234 -0.87 -3.99 -0.11
C GLY A 234 -1.70 -3.19 0.87
N ASP A 235 -3.01 -3.37 0.81
CA ASP A 235 -3.89 -3.04 1.94
C ASP A 235 -3.66 -4.07 3.07
N ARG A 236 -3.34 -5.32 2.69
CA ARG A 236 -2.90 -6.40 3.60
C ARG A 236 -1.79 -7.22 2.99
N ILE A 237 -0.97 -7.83 3.84
CA ILE A 237 0.13 -8.71 3.44
C ILE A 237 -0.06 -10.06 4.12
N LEU A 238 0.00 -11.12 3.31
CA LEU A 238 0.05 -12.51 3.72
C LEU A 238 1.50 -13.01 3.61
N ILE A 239 2.12 -13.30 4.75
CA ILE A 239 3.46 -13.89 4.82
C ILE A 239 3.33 -15.41 4.94
N LEU A 240 3.86 -16.13 3.95
CA LEU A 240 3.81 -17.58 3.87
C LEU A 240 5.20 -18.23 4.04
N SER A 241 5.28 -19.28 4.84
CA SER A 241 6.45 -20.17 4.96
C SER A 241 6.23 -21.51 4.24
N GLU A 242 7.21 -22.41 4.31
CA GLU A 242 7.20 -23.70 3.59
C GLU A 242 5.89 -24.48 3.82
N GLY A 243 5.31 -25.00 2.73
CA GLY A 243 4.06 -25.75 2.79
C GLY A 243 2.79 -24.88 2.85
N GLY A 244 2.88 -23.57 2.60
CA GLY A 244 1.73 -22.68 2.57
C GLY A 244 1.17 -22.35 3.95
N ARG A 245 2.03 -22.43 4.98
CA ARG A 245 1.69 -22.01 6.34
C ARG A 245 1.68 -20.49 6.41
N ILE A 246 0.62 -19.95 7.00
CA ILE A 246 0.52 -18.52 7.30
C ILE A 246 1.38 -18.23 8.51
N GLU A 247 2.38 -17.36 8.37
CA GLU A 247 3.17 -16.86 9.48
C GLU A 247 2.54 -15.58 10.05
N GLN A 248 2.04 -14.70 9.19
CA GLN A 248 1.26 -13.51 9.58
C GLN A 248 0.36 -13.06 8.42
N TYR A 249 -0.83 -12.56 8.74
CA TYR A 249 -1.76 -11.94 7.79
C TYR A 249 -2.33 -10.67 8.41
N ASP A 250 -1.83 -9.51 7.99
CA ASP A 250 -2.21 -8.23 8.60
C ASP A 250 -1.94 -7.05 7.67
N THR A 251 -2.21 -5.82 8.12
CA THR A 251 -1.85 -4.60 7.40
C THR A 251 -0.32 -4.39 7.39
N PRO A 252 0.22 -3.65 6.42
CA PRO A 252 1.65 -3.31 6.37
C PRO A 252 2.16 -2.68 7.67
N GLU A 253 1.39 -1.79 8.29
CA GLU A 253 1.76 -1.09 9.53
C GLU A 253 1.92 -2.07 10.70
N ASN A 254 0.97 -2.99 10.86
CA ASN A 254 1.01 -4.00 11.92
C ASN A 254 2.15 -4.99 11.73
N ILE A 255 2.45 -5.40 10.49
CA ILE A 255 3.57 -6.31 10.19
C ILE A 255 4.92 -5.66 10.51
N LEU A 256 5.06 -4.36 10.24
CA LEU A 256 6.29 -3.62 10.56
C LEU A 256 6.45 -3.41 12.06
N ALA A 257 5.36 -3.10 12.75
CA ALA A 257 5.39 -2.67 14.13
C ALA A 257 5.31 -3.84 15.14
N ALA A 258 4.65 -4.93 14.77
CA ALA A 258 4.53 -6.17 15.55
C ALA A 258 4.67 -7.42 14.65
N PRO A 259 5.90 -7.79 14.26
CA PRO A 259 6.17 -9.09 13.64
C PRO A 259 5.71 -10.23 14.54
N ALA A 260 4.92 -11.17 14.02
CA ALA A 260 4.33 -12.26 14.83
C ALA A 260 5.37 -13.29 15.31
N ASN A 261 6.52 -13.40 14.63
CA ASN A 261 7.60 -14.31 15.00
C ASN A 261 8.94 -13.89 14.35
N GLU A 262 10.03 -14.54 14.78
CA GLU A 262 11.39 -14.29 14.28
C GLU A 262 11.49 -14.43 12.75
N PHE A 263 10.74 -15.36 12.15
CA PHE A 263 10.72 -15.50 10.69
C PHE A 263 10.14 -14.26 10.00
N VAL A 264 9.06 -13.67 10.54
CA VAL A 264 8.49 -12.43 9.99
C VAL A 264 9.43 -11.25 10.22
N GLU A 265 10.05 -11.17 11.40
CA GLU A 265 11.03 -10.12 11.72
C GLU A 265 12.21 -10.15 10.74
N ASP A 266 12.78 -11.33 10.51
CA ASP A 266 13.87 -11.55 9.54
C ASP A 266 13.42 -11.25 8.11
N PHE A 267 12.19 -11.62 7.75
CA PHE A 267 11.66 -11.44 6.39
C PHE A 267 11.43 -9.96 6.05
N VAL A 268 10.93 -9.18 7.02
CA VAL A 268 10.78 -7.72 6.88
C VAL A 268 12.14 -7.02 6.87
N GLY A 269 13.07 -7.57 7.66
CA GLY A 269 14.47 -7.18 7.74
C GLY A 269 14.73 -5.94 8.58
N SER A 270 16.01 -5.70 8.85
CA SER A 270 16.48 -4.52 9.56
C SER A 270 16.07 -3.23 8.82
N GLY A 271 15.56 -2.24 9.56
CA GLY A 271 15.06 -0.98 8.99
C GLY A 271 13.54 -0.85 8.94
N SER A 272 12.78 -1.75 9.59
CA SER A 272 11.31 -1.61 9.76
C SER A 272 10.89 -0.20 10.21
N ALA A 273 11.64 0.41 11.13
CA ALA A 273 11.45 1.80 11.54
C ALA A 273 11.52 2.80 10.38
N LEU A 274 12.50 2.67 9.47
CA LEU A 274 12.61 3.53 8.29
C LEU A 274 11.52 3.21 7.24
N LYS A 275 11.12 1.95 7.13
CA LYS A 275 10.03 1.54 6.23
C LYS A 275 8.67 2.08 6.71
N SER A 276 8.43 2.16 8.02
CA SER A 276 7.22 2.78 8.59
C SER A 276 7.07 4.25 8.16
N LEU A 277 8.18 4.98 8.01
CA LEU A 277 8.17 6.38 7.55
C LEU A 277 7.67 6.55 6.11
N GLN A 278 7.71 5.48 5.30
CA GLN A 278 7.18 5.51 3.94
C GLN A 278 5.65 5.37 3.90
N LEU A 279 5.05 4.83 4.97
CA LEU A 279 3.61 4.58 5.06
C LEU A 279 2.90 5.71 5.82
N THR A 280 3.52 6.24 6.86
CA THR A 280 2.97 7.32 7.66
C THR A 280 3.01 8.65 6.91
N ARG A 281 1.90 9.38 6.95
CA ARG A 281 1.79 10.73 6.38
C ARG A 281 2.14 11.81 7.39
N LEU A 282 2.55 12.96 6.86
CA LEU A 282 2.96 14.11 7.67
C LEU A 282 1.80 14.75 8.46
N ASP A 283 0.57 14.61 7.99
CA ASP A 283 -0.63 15.06 8.70
C ASP A 283 -0.95 14.22 9.95
N GLU A 284 -0.50 12.97 10.02
CA GLU A 284 -0.74 12.06 11.15
C GLU A 284 0.08 12.41 12.40
N ILE A 285 1.26 13.02 12.24
CA ILE A 285 2.13 13.38 13.39
C ILE A 285 1.82 14.77 13.97
N GLY A 286 1.03 15.57 13.26
CA GLY A 286 0.71 16.95 13.63
C GLY A 286 1.90 17.92 13.45
N ALA A 287 1.71 18.94 12.62
CA ALA A 287 2.71 20.00 12.47
C ALA A 287 2.66 20.97 13.67
N THR A 288 3.83 21.32 14.22
CA THR A 288 3.91 22.31 15.31
C THR A 288 3.72 23.72 14.75
N GLN A 289 2.85 24.51 15.36
CA GLN A 289 2.72 25.93 15.03
C GLN A 289 3.91 26.71 15.58
N LEU A 290 4.68 27.34 14.71
CA LEU A 290 5.71 28.29 15.10
C LEU A 290 5.20 29.73 14.94
N GLY A 291 5.88 30.67 15.59
CA GLY A 291 5.65 32.09 15.36
C GLY A 291 5.84 32.43 13.89
N THR A 292 4.90 33.20 13.33
CA THR A 292 4.95 33.65 11.93
C THR A 292 5.08 35.17 11.87
N VAL A 293 5.79 35.66 10.85
CA VAL A 293 5.91 37.10 10.56
C VAL A 293 5.84 37.35 9.06
N THR A 294 5.36 38.51 8.65
CA THR A 294 5.33 38.89 7.23
C THR A 294 6.64 39.54 6.80
N VAL A 295 7.00 39.42 5.53
CA VAL A 295 8.12 40.18 4.94
C VAL A 295 7.94 41.68 5.20
N GLY A 296 8.99 42.35 5.69
CA GLY A 296 8.97 43.78 6.01
C GLY A 296 8.55 44.13 7.44
N ALA A 297 8.14 43.15 8.25
CA ALA A 297 7.86 43.29 9.68
C ALA A 297 9.09 43.79 10.46
N ASP A 298 8.86 44.49 11.58
CA ASP A 298 9.93 44.99 12.42
C ASP A 298 10.55 43.86 13.27
N ALA A 299 11.83 43.99 13.64
CA ALA A 299 12.54 42.97 14.41
C ALA A 299 11.94 42.73 15.82
N SER A 300 11.20 43.70 16.38
CA SER A 300 10.44 43.53 17.62
C SER A 300 9.29 42.55 17.43
N GLU A 301 8.53 42.66 16.35
CA GLU A 301 7.41 41.77 16.01
C GLU A 301 7.91 40.33 15.81
N ALA A 302 9.07 40.16 15.16
CA ALA A 302 9.71 38.86 15.04
C ALA A 302 10.13 38.24 16.38
N ARG A 303 10.61 39.05 17.33
CA ARG A 303 10.96 38.58 18.68
C ARG A 303 9.74 38.19 19.50
N GLU A 304 8.67 38.96 19.39
CA GLU A 304 7.39 38.64 20.04
C GLU A 304 6.81 37.34 19.48
N ALA A 305 6.80 37.17 18.15
CA ALA A 305 6.35 35.95 17.51
C ALA A 305 7.19 34.72 17.94
N ALA A 306 8.51 34.86 18.05
CA ALA A 306 9.40 33.81 18.55
C ALA A 306 9.09 33.43 20.01
N GLN A 307 8.85 34.42 20.87
CA GLN A 307 8.48 34.20 22.27
C GLN A 307 7.14 33.49 22.41
N CYS A 308 6.12 33.91 21.65
CA CYS A 308 4.81 33.26 21.64
C CYS A 308 4.87 31.82 21.10
N GLY A 309 5.74 31.57 20.12
CA GLY A 309 5.96 30.23 19.55
C GLY A 309 6.88 29.33 20.37
N GLY A 310 7.44 29.81 21.49
CA GLY A 310 8.33 29.04 22.36
C GLY A 310 9.65 28.59 21.71
N SER A 311 10.04 29.23 20.60
CA SER A 311 11.20 28.85 19.79
C SER A 311 11.89 30.10 19.24
N PRO A 312 13.23 30.16 19.19
CA PRO A 312 13.95 31.29 18.60
C PRO A 312 13.79 31.37 17.07
N ASN A 313 13.15 30.37 16.45
CA ASN A 313 12.92 30.30 15.02
C ASN A 313 11.49 30.74 14.67
N VAL A 314 11.37 31.56 13.63
CA VAL A 314 10.08 32.04 13.08
C VAL A 314 10.01 31.79 11.57
N VAL A 315 8.80 31.55 11.09
CA VAL A 315 8.53 31.37 9.66
C VAL A 315 8.12 32.72 9.06
N VAL A 316 8.79 33.12 7.99
CA VAL A 316 8.46 34.35 7.26
C VAL A 316 7.47 34.03 6.16
N LEU A 317 6.37 34.76 6.10
CA LEU A 317 5.29 34.59 5.13
C LEU A 317 5.24 35.76 4.14
N ASP A 318 4.80 35.49 2.91
CA ASP A 318 4.40 36.52 1.96
C ASP A 318 2.99 37.08 2.27
N GLU A 319 2.56 38.09 1.52
CA GLU A 319 1.22 38.70 1.66
C GLU A 319 0.07 37.71 1.42
N ARG A 320 0.35 36.55 0.81
CA ARG A 320 -0.62 35.49 0.51
C ARG A 320 -0.58 34.35 1.54
N GLY A 321 0.19 34.50 2.62
CA GLY A 321 0.32 33.49 3.68
C GLY A 321 1.16 32.28 3.28
N ARG A 322 2.00 32.40 2.24
CA ARG A 322 2.91 31.34 1.80
C ARG A 322 4.28 31.51 2.46
N PRO A 323 4.91 30.44 2.94
CA PRO A 323 6.20 30.54 3.60
C PRO A 323 7.31 30.83 2.59
N VAL A 324 8.12 31.84 2.89
CA VAL A 324 9.21 32.33 2.02
C VAL A 324 10.58 32.25 2.67
N ASP A 325 10.67 32.26 4.01
CA ASP A 325 11.94 32.16 4.71
C ASP A 325 11.75 31.51 6.10
N PHE A 326 12.84 30.99 6.67
CA PHE A 326 12.87 30.39 8.00
C PHE A 326 14.07 30.95 8.76
N ILE A 327 13.82 31.80 9.75
CA ILE A 327 14.87 32.60 10.38
C ILE A 327 14.95 32.39 11.87
N ASN A 328 16.17 32.38 12.39
CA ASN A 328 16.44 32.49 13.81
C ASN A 328 16.54 33.97 14.20
N VAL A 329 15.66 34.41 15.09
CA VAL A 329 15.51 35.83 15.46
C VAL A 329 16.70 36.34 16.27
N GLU A 330 17.39 35.48 17.03
CA GLU A 330 18.58 35.86 17.78
C GLU A 330 19.78 36.18 16.86
N ARG A 331 19.78 35.62 15.64
CA ARG A 331 20.80 35.86 14.62
C ARG A 331 20.46 37.01 13.68
N MET A 332 19.34 37.70 13.87
CA MET A 332 18.98 38.87 13.07
C MET A 332 19.87 40.07 13.44
N ARG A 333 20.51 40.67 12.43
CA ARG A 333 21.33 41.89 12.56
C ARG A 333 20.63 43.16 12.04
N GLY A 334 19.53 43.01 11.29
CA GLY A 334 18.76 44.11 10.71
C GLY A 334 17.57 44.54 11.56
N ALA A 335 17.07 45.76 11.31
CA ALA A 335 15.89 46.29 11.98
C ALA A 335 14.56 45.72 11.46
N ARG A 336 14.58 45.12 10.25
CA ARG A 336 13.40 44.57 9.56
C ARG A 336 13.66 43.16 9.06
N VAL A 337 12.58 42.40 8.91
CA VAL A 337 12.57 41.07 8.31
C VAL A 337 12.70 41.22 6.79
N GLU A 338 13.85 40.81 6.27
CA GLU A 338 14.12 40.77 4.83
C GLU A 338 14.04 39.32 4.33
N ASN A 339 13.55 39.14 3.11
CA ASN A 339 13.61 37.85 2.43
C ASN A 339 15.06 37.62 1.96
N ARG A 340 15.74 36.60 2.50
CA ARG A 340 17.14 36.31 2.16
C ARG A 340 17.31 35.62 0.80
N GLY A 341 16.21 35.34 0.09
CA GLY A 341 16.24 34.69 -1.22
C GLY A 341 16.71 33.23 -1.15
N VAL A 342 16.65 32.61 0.03
CA VAL A 342 16.93 31.19 0.19
C VAL A 342 15.70 30.44 -0.31
N ASN A 343 15.87 29.50 -1.25
CA ASN A 343 14.79 28.59 -1.61
C ASN A 343 14.44 27.74 -0.38
N LEU A 344 13.38 28.13 0.32
CA LEU A 344 12.85 27.39 1.44
C LEU A 344 12.30 26.06 0.93
N ILE A 345 12.85 24.96 1.44
CA ILE A 345 12.32 23.62 1.15
C ILE A 345 11.05 23.45 1.98
N THR A 346 9.93 23.23 1.29
CA THR A 346 8.61 23.00 1.90
C THR A 346 8.08 21.65 1.47
N VAL A 347 7.29 21.01 2.34
CA VAL A 347 6.68 19.71 2.08
C VAL A 347 5.17 19.83 2.26
N ASP A 348 4.39 19.27 1.33
CA ASP A 348 2.92 19.24 1.43
C ASP A 348 2.51 18.33 2.59
N SER A 349 1.45 18.70 3.32
CA SER A 349 0.96 17.93 4.46
C SER A 349 0.56 16.48 4.13
N ARG A 350 0.30 16.16 2.86
CA ARG A 350 -0.03 14.80 2.40
C ARG A 350 1.18 13.96 2.03
N ALA A 351 2.39 14.53 2.09
CA ALA A 351 3.62 13.79 1.81
C ALA A 351 3.93 12.78 2.92
N THR A 352 4.81 11.83 2.61
CA THR A 352 5.24 10.82 3.59
C THR A 352 6.20 11.42 4.61
N LEU A 353 6.34 10.78 5.78
CA LEU A 353 7.36 11.18 6.75
C LEU A 353 8.78 11.01 6.18
N ASN A 354 8.98 10.08 5.25
CA ASN A 354 10.26 9.93 4.55
C ASN A 354 10.59 11.14 3.67
N ASP A 355 9.62 11.64 2.89
CA ASP A 355 9.79 12.87 2.10
C ASP A 355 10.11 14.07 3.02
N ALA A 356 9.41 14.14 4.16
CA ALA A 356 9.66 15.16 5.17
C ALA A 356 11.07 15.04 5.76
N LEU A 357 11.53 13.83 6.05
CA LEU A 357 12.86 13.56 6.58
C LEU A 357 13.96 13.91 5.57
N ASP A 358 13.82 13.55 4.29
CA ASP A 358 14.74 13.92 3.23
C ASP A 358 14.83 15.45 3.07
N ALA A 359 13.68 16.13 3.15
CA ALA A 359 13.62 17.59 3.16
C ALA A 359 14.30 18.18 4.42
N MET A 360 14.14 17.56 5.59
CA MET A 360 14.80 17.99 6.82
C MET A 360 16.33 17.81 6.76
N LEU A 361 16.81 16.71 6.20
CA LEU A 361 18.24 16.38 6.05
C LEU A 361 18.93 17.31 5.04
N THR A 362 18.21 17.73 4.00
CA THR A 362 18.70 18.71 3.03
C THR A 362 18.57 20.15 3.55
N SER A 363 17.69 20.39 4.52
CA SER A 363 17.57 21.67 5.23
C SER A 363 18.72 21.90 6.22
N SER A 364 19.14 23.15 6.38
CA SER A 364 20.18 23.54 7.34
C SER A 364 19.69 23.66 8.80
N HIS A 365 18.40 23.43 9.07
CA HIS A 365 17.78 23.72 10.36
C HIS A 365 17.13 22.51 11.05
N GLY A 366 17.24 21.29 10.48
CA GLY A 366 16.72 20.06 11.08
C GLY A 366 15.20 20.03 11.24
N ALA A 367 14.49 20.88 10.50
CA ALA A 367 13.05 21.03 10.52
C ALA A 367 12.59 21.47 9.13
N VAL A 368 11.38 21.06 8.75
CA VAL A 368 10.79 21.38 7.44
C VAL A 368 9.46 22.11 7.63
N VAL A 369 9.23 23.11 6.77
CA VAL A 369 7.97 23.84 6.75
C VAL A 369 6.92 23.05 5.99
N VAL A 370 5.79 22.81 6.65
CA VAL A 370 4.65 22.06 6.12
C VAL A 370 3.67 23.03 5.48
N THR A 371 3.24 22.72 4.26
CA THR A 371 2.29 23.52 3.49
C THR A 371 1.01 22.74 3.15
N GLY A 372 -0.07 23.46 2.91
CA GLY A 372 -1.30 22.90 2.35
C GLY A 372 -1.29 22.89 0.81
N GLY A 373 -2.34 22.34 0.22
CA GLY A 373 -2.43 22.15 -1.24
C GLY A 373 -2.42 23.42 -2.10
N ARG A 374 -2.54 24.63 -1.51
CA ARG A 374 -2.36 25.91 -2.22
C ARG A 374 -1.07 26.63 -1.82
N GLY A 375 -0.17 25.94 -1.12
CA GLY A 375 1.10 26.47 -0.63
C GLY A 375 0.96 27.31 0.65
N GLU A 376 -0.20 27.32 1.30
CA GLU A 376 -0.38 28.04 2.56
C GLU A 376 0.40 27.36 3.70
N TYR A 377 0.94 28.15 4.63
CA TYR A 377 1.62 27.62 5.81
C TYR A 377 0.66 26.81 6.69
N ARG A 378 1.06 25.59 7.08
CA ARG A 378 0.31 24.71 7.98
C ARG A 378 1.02 24.45 9.29
N GLY A 379 2.35 24.52 9.32
CA GLY A 379 3.14 24.28 10.52
C GLY A 379 4.58 23.93 10.19
N VAL A 380 5.32 23.46 11.18
CA VAL A 380 6.68 22.95 11.03
C VAL A 380 6.77 21.55 11.65
N ALA A 381 7.39 20.63 10.92
CA ALA A 381 7.73 19.32 11.42
C ALA A 381 9.22 19.26 11.72
N SER A 382 9.57 18.69 12.87
CA SER A 382 10.96 18.53 13.32
C SER A 382 11.39 17.07 13.30
N PHE A 383 12.70 16.85 13.17
CA PHE A 383 13.27 15.50 13.24
C PHE A 383 12.90 14.78 14.54
N GLN A 384 12.84 15.50 15.66
CA GLN A 384 12.48 14.93 16.97
C GLN A 384 11.03 14.43 17.02
N GLN A 385 10.09 15.13 16.38
CA GLN A 385 8.69 14.68 16.29
C GLN A 385 8.56 13.41 15.47
N VAL A 386 9.28 13.32 14.35
CA VAL A 386 9.30 12.12 13.50
C VAL A 386 9.83 10.92 14.30
N MET A 387 10.93 11.09 15.03
CA MET A 387 11.50 10.00 15.84
C MET A 387 10.59 9.58 17.01
N GLU A 388 9.95 10.54 17.68
CA GLU A 388 9.01 10.21 18.77
C GLU A 388 7.77 9.47 18.24
N HIS A 389 7.29 9.83 17.05
CA HIS A 389 6.18 9.11 16.43
C HIS A 389 6.53 7.65 16.11
N ILE A 390 7.72 7.40 15.53
CA ILE A 390 8.19 6.01 15.30
C ILE A 390 8.15 5.21 16.61
N ARG A 391 8.67 5.81 17.70
CA ARG A 391 8.70 5.16 19.02
C ARG A 391 7.30 4.83 19.53
N GLN A 392 6.35 5.77 19.39
CA GLN A 392 4.96 5.57 19.79
C GLN A 392 4.26 4.47 18.98
N VAL A 393 4.47 4.43 17.67
CA VAL A 393 3.90 3.38 16.80
C VAL A 393 4.43 2.00 17.22
N GLN A 394 5.73 1.89 17.50
CA GLN A 394 6.32 0.64 18.01
C GLN A 394 5.74 0.23 19.38
N GLU A 395 5.60 1.18 20.31
CA GLU A 395 5.02 0.91 21.63
C GLU A 395 3.53 0.50 21.55
N GLN A 396 2.75 1.14 20.69
CA GLN A 396 1.33 0.79 20.48
C GLN A 396 1.16 -0.59 19.85
N ALA A 397 1.98 -0.94 18.86
CA ALA A 397 1.93 -2.23 18.22
C ALA A 397 2.37 -3.36 19.17
N ALA A 398 3.41 -3.12 19.99
CA ALA A 398 3.79 -4.05 21.05
C ALA A 398 2.64 -4.28 22.05
N ALA A 399 1.94 -3.22 22.46
CA ALA A 399 0.80 -3.33 23.36
C ALA A 399 -0.43 -4.02 22.73
N LEU A 400 -0.62 -3.90 21.41
CA LEU A 400 -1.65 -4.63 20.65
C LEU A 400 -1.31 -6.11 20.55
N SER A 401 -0.04 -6.46 20.31
CA SER A 401 0.43 -7.85 20.30
C SER A 401 0.22 -8.52 21.66
N GLU A 402 0.59 -7.85 22.77
CA GLU A 402 0.37 -8.38 24.12
C GLU A 402 -1.13 -8.56 24.47
N ARG A 403 -2.01 -7.73 23.90
CA ARG A 403 -3.47 -7.88 24.05
C ARG A 403 -4.03 -9.04 23.25
N VAL A 404 -3.53 -9.27 22.03
CA VAL A 404 -3.93 -10.42 21.20
C VAL A 404 -3.47 -11.72 21.85
N ASP A 405 -2.27 -11.76 22.44
CA ASP A 405 -1.78 -12.91 23.21
C ASP A 405 -2.60 -13.12 24.51
N GLY A 406 -3.09 -12.04 25.13
CA GLY A 406 -3.95 -12.09 26.32
C GLY A 406 -5.43 -12.43 26.05
N GLU A 407 -5.99 -12.04 24.89
CA GLU A 407 -7.37 -12.38 24.47
C GLU A 407 -7.45 -13.76 23.80
N ALA A 408 -6.37 -14.25 23.19
CA ALA A 408 -6.26 -15.64 22.72
C ALA A 408 -6.44 -16.66 23.86
N ASP A 409 -6.17 -16.27 25.11
CA ASP A 409 -6.37 -17.09 26.30
C ASP A 409 -7.81 -16.99 26.87
N ALA A 410 -8.66 -16.09 26.35
CA ALA A 410 -10.01 -15.83 26.89
C ALA A 410 -11.17 -15.88 25.88
N SER A 411 -10.93 -15.84 24.56
CA SER A 411 -11.99 -15.87 23.54
C SER A 411 -11.52 -16.53 22.23
N SER A 412 -11.71 -17.84 22.14
CA SER A 412 -11.63 -18.60 20.90
C SER A 412 -12.66 -18.11 19.87
N THR A 413 -12.27 -17.41 18.79
CA THR A 413 -12.78 -17.59 17.40
C THR A 413 -11.94 -16.77 16.40
N VAL A 414 -10.66 -17.12 16.20
CA VAL A 414 -9.97 -17.06 14.91
C VAL A 414 -9.12 -18.32 14.87
N VAL A 415 -9.58 -19.37 14.20
CA VAL A 415 -8.82 -20.63 14.12
C VAL A 415 -7.79 -20.49 13.00
N ALA A 416 -6.68 -19.84 13.32
CA ALA A 416 -5.40 -20.13 12.67
C ALA A 416 -4.91 -21.45 13.25
N ASN A 417 -4.89 -22.52 12.44
CA ASN A 417 -4.51 -23.85 12.90
C ASN A 417 -3.03 -23.87 13.33
N THR A 418 -2.77 -23.85 14.64
CA THR A 418 -1.53 -24.37 15.24
C THR A 418 -1.78 -25.81 15.69
N SER A 419 -1.49 -26.79 14.83
CA SER A 419 -1.53 -28.21 15.21
C SER A 419 -0.12 -28.72 15.57
N SER A 420 0.10 -28.82 16.89
CA SER A 420 0.80 -29.87 17.64
C SER A 420 2.16 -30.40 17.15
N THR A 421 3.21 -29.93 17.83
CA THR A 421 4.49 -30.63 18.02
C THR A 421 4.26 -31.83 18.95
N THR A 422 4.59 -33.05 18.51
CA THR A 422 4.77 -34.21 19.39
C THR A 422 6.24 -34.58 19.44
N ASP A 423 6.81 -34.44 20.65
CA ASP A 423 7.91 -35.18 21.27
C ASP A 423 8.95 -35.84 20.36
N PHE A 424 10.13 -35.23 20.33
CA PHE A 424 11.39 -35.97 20.24
C PHE A 424 12.28 -35.50 21.39
N ASP A 425 12.23 -36.23 22.50
CA ASP A 425 13.20 -36.09 23.57
C ASP A 425 14.03 -37.38 23.68
N ALA A 426 15.34 -37.15 23.85
CA ALA A 426 16.37 -38.03 24.39
C ALA A 426 16.44 -39.51 23.95
N GLN A 427 17.49 -39.83 23.18
CA GLN A 427 18.48 -40.83 23.59
C GLN A 427 19.76 -40.70 22.76
N ALA A 428 20.74 -40.02 23.36
CA ALA A 428 22.14 -40.26 23.08
C ALA A 428 22.71 -41.13 24.20
N ASP A 429 23.58 -42.04 23.79
CA ASP A 429 24.62 -42.74 24.54
C ASP A 429 24.45 -44.26 24.73
N GLU A 430 25.61 -44.89 24.66
CA GLU A 430 25.97 -46.31 24.79
C GLU A 430 26.05 -47.16 23.50
N GLY A 431 27.28 -47.44 23.10
CA GLY A 431 27.71 -48.85 23.09
C GLY A 431 28.19 -49.46 21.77
N GLU A 432 29.51 -49.57 21.67
CA GLU A 432 30.25 -50.79 21.27
C GLU A 432 30.14 -51.39 19.85
N GLN A 433 31.33 -51.44 19.22
CA GLN A 433 31.95 -52.61 18.59
C GLN A 433 31.14 -53.40 17.53
N ARG A 434 31.49 -53.19 16.25
CA ARG A 434 32.34 -54.12 15.45
C ARG A 434 32.58 -53.64 14.04
#